data_AF-A0A9N9IPC7-F1
#
_entry.id   AF-A0A9N9IPC7-F1
#
_cell.length_a   1.000
_cell.length_b   1.000
_cell.length_c   1.000
_cell.angle_alpha   90.00
_cell.angle_beta   90.00
_cell.angle_gamma   90.00
#
_symmetry.space_group_name_H-M   'P 1'
#
loop_
_entity.id
_entity.type
_entity.pdbx_description
1 polymer ?
#
loop_
_entity_poly.entity_id
_entity_poly.type
_entity_poly.pdbx_seq_one_letter_code
_entity_poly.pdbx_strand_id
1 'polypeptide(L)' 'MSEKLISEELKKIIPFHYELDRDKLEITRVDDVPVTINDFEELATILPSSYKLDLADNKIVIMPVGART' A
#
# COMPACT_ATOMS: atom_id res chain seq x y z
N MET A 1 -12.37 -10.31 -12.01
CA MET A 1 -11.09 -9.93 -12.65
C MET A 1 -10.24 -9.16 -11.63
N SER A 2 -9.95 -9.74 -10.45
CA SER A 2 -10.06 -8.89 -9.25
C SER A 2 -8.75 -8.54 -8.52
N GLU A 3 -7.74 -9.41 -8.39
CA GLU A 3 -6.55 -9.06 -7.57
C GLU A 3 -5.31 -8.74 -8.40
N LYS A 4 -5.15 -9.40 -9.55
CA LYS A 4 -3.98 -9.23 -10.41
C LYS A 4 -3.92 -7.84 -11.07
N LEU A 5 -5.08 -7.22 -11.31
CA LEU A 5 -5.18 -5.86 -11.86
C LEU A 5 -4.78 -4.81 -10.80
N ILE A 6 -5.32 -4.97 -9.59
CA ILE A 6 -5.06 -4.11 -8.44
C ILE A 6 -3.55 -4.02 -8.15
N SER A 7 -2.88 -5.17 -8.18
CA SER A 7 -1.44 -5.26 -7.91
C SER A 7 -0.56 -4.53 -8.95
N GLU A 8 -0.97 -4.56 -10.22
CA GLU A 8 -0.23 -3.89 -11.30
C GLU A 8 -0.46 -2.38 -11.32
N GLU A 9 -1.66 -1.92 -10.92
CA GLU A 9 -1.93 -0.50 -10.74
C GLU A 9 -1.20 0.07 -9.51
N LEU A 10 -1.29 -0.61 -8.36
CA LEU A 10 -0.59 -0.18 -7.14
C LEU A 10 0.92 -0.07 -7.36
N LYS A 11 1.53 -1.02 -8.08
CA LYS A 11 2.98 -1.00 -8.38
C LYS A 11 3.41 0.19 -9.26
N LYS A 12 2.49 0.80 -10.03
CA LYS A 12 2.79 2.01 -10.82
C LYS A 12 2.64 3.29 -10.02
N ILE A 13 1.84 3.24 -8.96
CA ILE A 13 1.47 4.39 -8.14
C ILE A 13 2.42 4.54 -6.96
N ILE A 14 2.82 3.41 -6.36
CA ILE A 14 3.71 3.38 -5.20
C ILE A 14 5.14 3.80 -5.61
N PRO A 15 5.77 4.75 -4.90
CA PRO A 15 7.14 5.15 -5.14
C PRO A 15 8.17 4.01 -5.05
N PHE A 16 9.27 4.13 -5.77
CA PHE A 16 10.28 3.07 -5.91
C PHE A 16 11.05 2.72 -4.62
N HIS A 17 11.04 3.60 -3.62
CA HIS A 17 11.64 3.34 -2.30
C HIS A 17 10.73 2.51 -1.38
N TYR A 18 9.55 2.10 -1.87
CA TYR A 18 8.68 1.16 -1.20
C TYR A 18 8.54 -0.14 -1.97
N GLU A 19 8.36 -1.23 -1.22
CA GLU A 19 8.04 -2.55 -1.72
C GLU A 19 6.63 -2.94 -1.30
N LEU A 20 5.83 -3.41 -2.26
CA LEU A 20 4.49 -3.95 -2.04
C LEU A 20 4.54 -5.47 -2.00
N ASP A 21 4.28 -6.05 -0.83
CA ASP A 21 3.94 -7.46 -0.66
C ASP A 21 2.51 -7.66 -1.19
N ARG A 22 2.41 -8.35 -2.33
CA ARG A 22 1.15 -8.54 -3.06
C ARG A 22 0.25 -9.60 -2.41
N ASP A 23 0.86 -10.55 -1.71
CA ASP A 23 0.15 -11.64 -1.04
C ASP A 23 -0.50 -11.14 0.26
N LYS A 24 0.15 -10.18 0.93
CA LYS A 24 -0.34 -9.61 2.20
C LYS A 24 -0.95 -8.21 2.06
N LEU A 25 -0.80 -7.59 0.90
CA LEU A 25 -1.13 -6.18 0.67
C LEU A 25 -0.43 -5.25 1.68
N GLU A 26 0.84 -5.52 1.97
CA GLU A 26 1.67 -4.73 2.88
C GLU A 26 2.68 -3.90 2.10
N ILE A 27 2.88 -2.65 2.51
CA ILE A 27 3.94 -1.77 2.01
C ILE A 27 5.02 -1.68 3.08
N THR A 28 6.27 -1.88 2.65
CA THR A 28 7.48 -1.70 3.45
C THR A 28 8.47 -0.82 2.70
N ARG A 29 9.48 -0.26 3.37
CA ARG A 29 10.55 0.47 2.68
C ARG A 29 11.63 -0.48 2.21
N VAL A 30 12.17 -0.20 1.02
CA VAL A 30 13.30 -0.96 0.43
C VAL A 30 14.59 -0.73 1.21
N ASP A 31 14.73 0.41 1.89
CA ASP A 31 15.92 0.78 2.66
C ASP A 31 16.06 0.03 4.01
N ASP A 32 15.19 -0.95 4.30
CA ASP A 32 15.08 -1.67 5.59
C ASP A 32 14.78 -0.75 6.80
N VAL A 33 14.35 0.49 6.53
CA VAL A 33 13.94 1.47 7.54
C VAL A 33 12.46 1.26 7.90
N PRO A 34 12.08 1.34 9.19
CA PRO A 34 10.68 1.36 9.59
C PRO A 34 9.89 2.42 8.84
N VAL A 35 8.70 2.08 8.34
CA VAL A 35 7.80 3.09 7.79
C VAL A 35 7.38 4.06 8.90
N THR A 36 7.31 5.34 8.58
CA THR A 36 6.92 6.39 9.50
C THR A 36 5.52 6.90 9.17
N ILE A 37 4.99 7.76 10.04
CA ILE A 37 3.72 8.46 9.80
C ILE A 37 3.82 9.31 8.52
N ASN A 38 4.99 9.88 8.21
CA ASN A 38 5.18 10.68 7.01
C ASN A 38 5.10 9.82 5.72
N ASP A 39 5.64 8.60 5.77
CA ASP A 39 5.49 7.63 4.67
C ASP A 39 4.01 7.22 4.50
N PHE A 40 3.27 7.08 5.61
CA PHE A 40 1.84 6.81 5.59
C PHE A 40 1.03 7.96 4.97
N GLU A 41 1.30 9.20 5.34
CA GLU A 41 0.62 10.38 4.77
C GLU A 41 0.91 10.55 3.28
N GLU A 42 2.16 10.29 2.86
CA GLU A 42 2.56 10.29 1.45
C GLU A 42 1.75 9.24 0.69
N LEU A 43 1.75 7.98 1.15
CA LEU A 43 1.01 6.91 0.51
C LEU A 43 -0.50 7.13 0.53
N ALA A 44 -1.05 7.71 1.59
CA ALA A 44 -2.48 8.07 1.68
C ALA A 44 -2.89 9.15 0.67
N THR A 45 -1.95 10.01 0.27
CA THR A 45 -2.19 11.06 -0.72
C THR A 45 -2.12 10.53 -2.15
N ILE A 46 -1.25 9.54 -2.41
CA ILE A 46 -1.02 8.98 -3.74
C ILE A 46 -2.02 7.84 -4.04
N LEU A 47 -2.36 7.04 -3.03
CA LEU A 47 -3.24 5.89 -3.22
C LEU A 47 -4.69 6.31 -3.45
N PRO A 48 -5.41 5.64 -4.37
CA PRO A 48 -6.82 5.93 -4.61
C PRO A 48 -7.67 5.74 -3.35
N SER A 49 -8.75 6.52 -3.22
CA SER A 49 -9.72 6.42 -2.11
C SER A 49 -10.47 5.08 -2.05
N SER A 50 -10.34 4.24 -3.07
CA SER A 50 -10.78 2.85 -3.05
C SER A 50 -9.90 1.94 -2.18
N TYR A 51 -8.81 2.47 -1.61
CA TYR A 51 -7.94 1.77 -0.66
C TYR A 51 -7.87 2.54 0.65
N LYS A 52 -7.96 1.81 1.76
CA LYS A 52 -7.64 2.27 3.10
C LYS A 52 -6.22 1.83 3.42
N LEU A 53 -5.53 2.66 4.19
CA LEU A 53 -4.23 2.35 4.72
C LEU A 53 -4.34 2.23 6.23
N ASP A 54 -3.59 1.29 6.80
CA ASP A 54 -3.42 1.12 8.23
C ASP A 54 -1.92 1.02 8.55
N LEU A 55 -1.46 1.72 9.59
CA LEU A 55 -0.07 1.69 10.02
C LEU A 55 0.07 0.67 11.17
N ALA A 56 0.68 -0.48 10.90
CA ALA A 56 0.83 -1.58 11.85
C ALA A 56 2.24 -2.16 11.80
N ASP A 57 2.86 -2.36 12.97
CA ASP A 57 4.16 -3.04 13.13
C ASP A 57 5.27 -2.57 12.15
N ASN A 58 5.44 -1.25 11.99
CA ASN A 58 6.39 -0.63 11.06
C ASN A 58 6.15 -0.96 9.57
N LYS A 59 4.91 -1.29 9.22
CA LYS A 59 4.44 -1.52 7.85
C LYS A 59 3.14 -0.76 7.60
N ILE A 60 2.83 -0.54 6.33
CA ILE A 60 1.57 0.06 5.91
C ILE A 60 0.72 -1.01 5.23
N VAL A 61 -0.37 -1.41 5.85
CA VAL A 61 -1.30 -2.40 5.31
C VAL A 61 -2.31 -1.70 4.40
N ILE A 62 -2.50 -2.21 3.19
CA ILE A 62 -3.49 -1.73 2.23
C ILE A 62 -4.74 -2.61 2.32
N MET A 63 -5.88 -1.98 2.55
CA MET A 63 -7.18 -2.64 2.59
C MET A 63 -8.08 -2.06 1.48
N PRO A 64 -8.47 -2.83 0.46
CA PRO A 64 -9.42 -2.35 -0.54
C PRO A 64 -10.78 -2.06 0.11
N VAL A 65 -11.29 -0.84 -0.08
CA VAL A 65 -12.58 -0.35 0.45
C VAL A 65 -13.76 -0.82 -0.41
N GLY A 66 -13.49 -1.52 -1.52
CA GLY A 66 -14.50 -2.01 -2.46
C GLY A 66 -14.41 -3.51 -2.69
N ALA A 67 -15.05 -4.30 -1.81
CA ALA A 67 -15.62 -5.62 -2.15
C ALA A 67 -16.70 -6.02 -1.12
N ARG A 68 -17.66 -5.13 -0.84
CA ARG A 68 -18.96 -5.59 -0.34
C ARG A 68 -19.86 -5.80 -1.55
N THR A 69 -20.16 -7.07 -1.81
CA THR A 69 -21.39 -7.56 -2.43
C THR A 69 -22.62 -6.86 -1.89
#